data_AF-A0A6P4I912-F1
#
_entry.id   AF-A0A6P4I912-F1
#
_cell.length_a   1.000
_cell.length_b   1.000
_cell.length_c   1.000
_cell.angle_alpha   90.00
_cell.angle_beta   90.00
_cell.angle_gamma   90.00
#
_symmetry.space_group_name_H-M   'P 1'
#
loop_
_entity.id
_entity.type
_entity.pdbx_description
1 polymer ?
#
loop_
_entity_poly.entity_id
_entity_poly.type
_entity_poly.pdbx_seq_one_letter_code
_entity_poly.pdbx_strand_id
1 'polypeptide(L)'
;MSVNLNNVSQDYAKIIQSADLDKEINPLCTNIDDMLARLDEFETLLSSVRAESNGMMANNVCSILGFSDSFDQLRTRIDGLEQFVAAVSANLSEVERSVDMAEEELHVTDYSIKGLLLKPLKAKLTAADPLNSASQPRSNLVDGEYQPFEVYKSDDYFGAAQKEEEPVAEVLVTPSSS
;
A
#
# COMPACT_ATOMS: atom_id res chain seq x y z
N MET A 1 95.48 35.26 8.44
CA MET A 1 94.52 34.28 7.88
C MET A 1 93.50 33.81 8.92
N SER A 2 93.87 33.63 10.19
CA SER A 2 92.99 33.22 11.30
C SER A 2 91.81 34.16 11.60
N VAL A 3 91.99 35.48 11.47
CA VAL A 3 90.94 36.48 11.75
C VAL A 3 89.75 36.38 10.77
N ASN A 4 90.02 36.08 9.49
CA ASN A 4 88.95 35.92 8.48
C ASN A 4 88.14 34.65 8.69
N LEU A 5 88.79 33.55 9.11
CA LEU A 5 88.09 32.30 9.41
C LEU A 5 87.17 32.47 10.63
N ASN A 6 87.64 33.13 11.69
CA ASN A 6 86.81 33.42 12.86
C ASN A 6 85.59 34.30 12.54
N ASN A 7 85.75 35.30 11.67
CA ASN A 7 84.61 36.14 11.25
C ASN A 7 83.57 35.32 10.47
N VAL A 8 84.02 34.49 9.52
CA VAL A 8 83.11 33.60 8.77
C VAL A 8 82.41 32.62 9.71
N SER A 9 83.13 32.01 10.66
CA SER A 9 82.53 31.12 11.66
C SER A 9 81.49 31.83 12.54
N GLN A 10 81.74 33.09 12.90
CA GLN A 10 80.79 33.89 13.67
C GLN A 10 79.55 34.28 12.87
N ASP A 11 79.69 34.59 11.58
CA ASP A 11 78.56 34.92 10.72
C ASP A 11 77.67 33.70 10.46
N TYR A 12 78.23 32.52 10.24
CA TYR A 12 77.46 31.26 10.15
C TYR A 12 76.78 30.91 11.48
N ALA A 13 77.46 31.11 12.61
CA ALA A 13 76.87 30.89 13.93
C ALA A 13 75.67 31.83 14.17
N LYS A 14 75.76 33.10 13.73
CA LYS A 14 74.63 34.04 13.79
C LYS A 14 73.46 33.60 12.93
N ILE A 15 73.70 33.13 11.70
CA ILE A 15 72.63 32.63 10.81
C ILE A 15 71.89 31.48 11.49
N ILE A 16 72.62 30.50 12.01
CA ILE A 16 72.03 29.33 12.69
C ILE A 16 71.31 29.74 13.98
N GLN A 17 71.85 30.68 14.76
CA GLN A 17 71.18 31.20 15.96
C GLN A 17 69.96 32.08 15.64
N SER A 18 69.94 32.72 14.47
CA SER A 18 68.82 33.55 14.01
C SER A 18 67.72 32.76 13.30
N ALA A 19 68.05 31.57 12.79
CA ALA A 19 67.11 30.63 12.21
C ALA A 19 66.33 29.95 13.32
N ASP A 20 65.20 30.56 13.68
CA ASP A 20 64.26 29.98 14.64
C ASP A 20 63.40 28.94 13.93
N LEU A 21 63.97 27.75 13.74
CA LEU A 21 63.31 26.62 13.09
C LEU A 21 62.04 26.21 13.83
N ASP A 22 61.98 26.42 15.15
CA ASP A 22 60.79 26.13 15.94
C ASP A 22 59.62 27.05 15.55
N LYS A 23 59.88 28.31 15.17
CA LYS A 23 58.84 29.20 14.64
C LYS A 23 58.31 28.79 13.26
N GLU A 24 59.08 28.04 12.48
CA GLU A 24 58.62 27.56 11.17
C GLU A 24 57.99 26.16 11.25
N ILE A 25 58.52 25.29 12.11
CA ILE A 25 58.08 23.89 12.25
C ILE A 25 56.79 23.80 13.07
N ASN A 26 56.66 24.55 14.17
CA ASN A 26 55.48 24.43 15.05
C ASN A 26 54.16 24.75 14.34
N PRO A 27 54.05 25.82 13.51
CA PRO A 27 52.83 26.07 12.74
C PRO A 27 52.49 24.94 11.77
N LEU A 28 53.51 24.29 11.17
CA LEU A 28 53.30 23.14 10.29
C LEU A 28 52.76 21.93 11.08
N CYS A 29 53.33 21.64 12.26
CA CYS A 29 52.85 20.57 13.14
C CYS A 29 51.39 20.82 13.58
N THR A 30 51.08 22.05 14.03
CA THR A 30 49.70 22.43 14.40
C THR A 30 48.73 22.28 13.23
N ASN A 31 49.14 22.68 12.02
CA ASN A 31 48.30 22.52 10.84
C ASN A 31 48.03 21.05 10.52
N ILE A 32 49.05 20.19 10.64
CA ILE A 32 48.90 18.74 10.44
C ILE A 32 47.94 18.17 11.47
N ASP A 33 48.08 18.54 12.75
CA ASP A 33 47.18 18.07 13.82
C ASP A 33 45.73 18.50 13.56
N ASP A 34 45.51 19.75 13.14
CA ASP A 34 44.19 20.26 12.75
C ASP A 34 43.62 19.49 11.54
N MET A 35 44.45 19.17 10.55
CA MET A 35 44.02 18.38 9.39
C MET A 35 43.66 16.95 9.78
N LEU A 36 44.41 16.32 10.69
CA LEU A 36 44.13 14.98 11.20
C LEU A 36 42.83 14.96 12.01
N ALA A 37 42.59 15.95 12.86
CA ALA A 37 41.34 16.08 13.61
C ALA A 37 40.13 16.23 12.67
N ARG A 38 40.27 17.03 11.61
CA ARG A 38 39.22 17.17 10.59
C ARG A 38 38.96 15.89 9.81
N LEU A 39 40.00 15.09 9.53
CA LEU A 39 39.83 13.80 8.85
C LEU A 39 39.06 12.80 9.71
N ASP A 40 39.32 12.77 11.02
CA ASP A 40 38.58 11.93 11.98
C ASP A 40 37.09 12.34 12.04
N GLU A 41 36.81 13.64 12.04
CA GLU A 41 35.45 14.16 11.95
C GLU A 41 34.77 13.75 10.62
N PHE A 42 35.48 13.87 9.50
CA PHE A 42 34.97 13.43 8.19
C PHE A 42 34.67 11.92 8.16
N GLU A 43 35.52 11.10 8.76
CA GLU A 43 35.29 9.66 8.86
C GLU A 43 34.03 9.35 9.68
N THR A 44 33.85 10.06 10.80
CA THR A 44 32.66 9.95 11.64
C THR A 44 31.39 10.33 10.87
N LEU A 45 31.42 11.45 10.12
CA LEU A 45 30.30 11.87 9.28
C LEU A 45 29.98 10.86 8.18
N LEU A 46 31.01 10.33 7.51
CA LEU A 46 30.82 9.28 6.48
C LEU A 46 30.21 8.01 7.06
N SER A 47 30.61 7.62 8.27
CA SER A 47 30.03 6.49 8.98
C SER A 47 28.54 6.73 9.29
N SER A 48 28.21 7.93 9.79
CA SER A 48 26.83 8.34 10.06
C SER A 48 25.95 8.33 8.80
N VAL A 49 26.43 8.91 7.70
CA VAL A 49 25.70 8.93 6.42
C VAL A 49 25.47 7.51 5.88
N ARG A 50 26.45 6.62 5.99
CA ARG A 50 26.27 5.21 5.61
C ARG A 50 25.23 4.51 6.47
N ALA A 51 25.26 4.75 7.78
CA ALA A 51 24.28 4.18 8.72
C ALA A 51 22.86 4.68 8.40
N GLU A 52 22.70 5.98 8.13
CA GLU A 52 21.42 6.58 7.73
C GLU A 52 20.93 6.01 6.39
N SER A 53 21.79 5.95 5.37
CA SER A 53 21.45 5.39 4.06
C SER A 53 21.00 3.93 4.16
N ASN A 54 21.70 3.10 4.94
CA ASN A 54 21.31 1.72 5.20
C ASN A 54 19.98 1.64 5.94
N GLY A 55 19.77 2.51 6.94
CA GLY A 55 18.51 2.62 7.66
C GLY A 55 17.34 3.03 6.77
N MET A 56 17.55 3.96 5.83
CA MET A 56 16.53 4.38 4.86
C MET A 56 16.16 3.24 3.92
N MET A 57 17.15 2.55 3.37
CA MET A 57 16.94 1.44 2.44
C MET A 57 16.17 0.29 3.12
N ALA A 58 16.64 -0.13 4.30
CA ALA A 58 16.07 -1.27 5.03
C ALA A 58 14.65 -0.97 5.56
N ASN A 59 14.43 0.21 6.16
CA ASN A 59 13.17 0.48 6.86
C ASN A 59 12.10 1.13 6.00
N ASN A 60 12.48 1.95 5.01
CA ASN A 60 11.50 2.69 4.23
C ASN A 60 11.29 2.03 2.87
N VAL A 61 12.36 1.86 2.09
CA VAL A 61 12.25 1.35 0.71
C VAL A 61 11.78 -0.11 0.70
N CYS A 62 12.46 -0.99 1.44
CA CYS A 62 12.07 -2.40 1.50
C CYS A 62 10.67 -2.60 2.10
N SER A 63 10.30 -1.82 3.13
CA SER A 63 8.95 -1.92 3.73
C SER A 63 7.85 -1.45 2.78
N ILE A 64 8.06 -0.36 2.03
CA ILE A 64 7.10 0.12 1.03
C ILE A 64 6.94 -0.94 -0.08
N LEU A 65 8.05 -1.49 -0.57
CA LEU A 65 8.00 -2.55 -1.58
C LEU A 65 7.30 -3.81 -1.04
N GLY A 66 7.58 -4.22 0.19
CA GLY A 66 6.92 -5.35 0.84
C GLY A 66 5.43 -5.14 1.08
N PHE A 67 4.98 -3.88 1.21
CA PHE A 67 3.55 -3.56 1.33
C PHE A 67 2.81 -3.56 -0.03
N SER A 68 3.52 -3.49 -1.16
CA SER A 68 2.91 -3.40 -2.49
C SER A 68 1.90 -4.52 -2.76
N ASP A 69 2.27 -5.77 -2.46
CA ASP A 69 1.39 -6.93 -2.69
C ASP A 69 0.12 -6.86 -1.82
N SER A 70 0.25 -6.37 -0.59
CA SER A 70 -0.90 -6.18 0.31
C SER A 70 -1.81 -5.06 -0.17
N PHE A 71 -1.23 -4.00 -0.73
CA PHE A 71 -1.97 -2.90 -1.33
C PHE A 71 -2.72 -3.34 -2.60
N ASP A 72 -2.08 -4.12 -3.47
CA ASP A 72 -2.73 -4.67 -4.66
C ASP A 72 -3.88 -5.61 -4.31
N GLN A 73 -3.71 -6.48 -3.30
CA GLN A 73 -4.80 -7.31 -2.79
C GLN A 73 -5.96 -6.48 -2.25
N LEU A 74 -5.66 -5.41 -1.49
CA LEU A 74 -6.70 -4.52 -0.98
C LEU A 74 -7.44 -3.81 -2.13
N ARG A 75 -6.70 -3.33 -3.13
CA ARG A 75 -7.27 -2.72 -4.34
C ARG A 75 -8.21 -3.69 -5.04
N THR A 76 -7.78 -4.93 -5.32
CA THR A 76 -8.63 -5.94 -5.97
C THR A 76 -9.91 -6.21 -5.17
N ARG A 77 -9.82 -6.24 -3.84
CA ARG A 77 -11.00 -6.42 -2.97
C ARG A 77 -11.97 -5.23 -3.05
N ILE A 78 -11.44 -4.01 -3.13
CA ILE A 78 -12.25 -2.80 -3.31
C ILE A 78 -12.92 -2.81 -4.68
N ASP A 79 -12.17 -3.06 -5.76
CA ASP A 79 -12.70 -3.12 -7.12
C ASP A 79 -13.80 -4.20 -7.25
N GLY A 80 -13.62 -5.35 -6.61
CA GLY A 80 -14.63 -6.41 -6.57
C GLY A 80 -15.89 -6.01 -5.79
N LEU A 81 -15.74 -5.30 -4.67
CA LEU A 81 -16.87 -4.78 -3.90
C LEU A 81 -17.64 -3.71 -4.68
N GLU A 82 -16.96 -2.82 -5.39
CA GLU A 82 -17.59 -1.82 -6.24
C GLU A 82 -18.43 -2.46 -7.35
N GLN A 83 -17.90 -3.47 -8.03
CA GLN A 83 -18.64 -4.23 -9.04
C GLN A 83 -19.86 -4.93 -8.45
N PHE A 84 -19.72 -5.53 -7.26
CA PHE A 84 -20.83 -6.16 -6.56
C PHE A 84 -21.94 -5.15 -6.22
N VAL A 85 -21.58 -4.00 -5.65
CA VAL A 85 -22.55 -2.94 -5.30
C VAL A 85 -23.26 -2.42 -6.55
N ALA A 86 -22.55 -2.25 -7.67
CA ALA A 86 -23.14 -1.86 -8.94
C ALA A 86 -24.17 -2.89 -9.44
N ALA A 87 -23.82 -4.18 -9.38
CA ALA A 87 -24.73 -5.26 -9.76
C ALA A 87 -25.98 -5.33 -8.86
N VAL A 88 -25.81 -5.18 -7.55
CA VAL A 88 -26.93 -5.12 -6.59
C VAL A 88 -27.84 -3.93 -6.90
N SER A 89 -27.27 -2.76 -7.17
CA SER A 89 -28.03 -1.54 -7.49
C SER A 89 -28.84 -1.68 -8.78
N ALA A 90 -28.25 -2.26 -9.83
CA ALA A 90 -28.93 -2.55 -11.09
C ALA A 90 -30.11 -3.52 -10.88
N ASN A 91 -29.86 -4.64 -10.21
CA ASN A 91 -30.89 -5.63 -9.90
C ASN A 91 -32.01 -5.04 -9.03
N LEU A 92 -31.67 -4.27 -7.99
CA LEU A 92 -32.67 -3.62 -7.14
C LEU A 92 -33.56 -2.65 -7.93
N SER A 93 -32.99 -1.94 -8.90
CA SER A 93 -33.74 -1.04 -9.77
C SER A 93 -34.69 -1.81 -10.69
N GLU A 94 -34.30 -2.99 -11.16
CA GLU A 94 -35.16 -3.88 -11.94
C GLU A 94 -36.28 -4.51 -11.09
N VAL A 95 -35.97 -4.97 -9.86
CA VAL A 95 -36.97 -5.43 -8.88
C VAL A 95 -37.99 -4.33 -8.64
N GLU A 96 -37.53 -3.12 -8.34
CA GLU A 96 -38.42 -2.00 -8.04
C GLU A 96 -39.34 -1.69 -9.21
N ARG A 97 -38.81 -1.69 -10.44
CA ARG A 97 -39.62 -1.52 -11.65
C ARG A 97 -40.65 -2.64 -11.82
N SER A 98 -40.25 -3.89 -11.61
CA SER A 98 -41.16 -5.03 -11.72
C SER A 98 -42.32 -4.91 -10.73
N VAL A 99 -42.01 -4.46 -9.51
CA VAL A 99 -43.03 -4.21 -8.47
C VAL A 99 -43.93 -3.03 -8.84
N ASP A 100 -43.42 -1.92 -9.41
CA ASP A 100 -44.27 -0.80 -9.89
C ASP A 100 -45.33 -1.32 -10.86
N MET A 101 -44.88 -2.12 -11.82
CA MET A 101 -45.72 -2.61 -12.90
C MET A 101 -46.77 -3.60 -12.40
N ALA A 102 -46.40 -4.48 -11.47
CA ALA A 102 -47.37 -5.38 -10.83
C ALA A 102 -48.39 -4.62 -9.97
N GLU A 103 -47.95 -3.62 -9.20
CA GLU A 103 -48.83 -2.79 -8.37
C GLU A 103 -49.80 -1.95 -9.23
N GLU A 104 -49.34 -1.43 -10.37
CA GLU A 104 -50.16 -0.72 -11.34
C GLU A 104 -51.20 -1.64 -11.99
N GLU A 105 -50.80 -2.84 -12.43
CA GLU A 105 -51.69 -3.84 -13.05
C GLU A 105 -52.75 -4.40 -12.07
N LEU A 106 -52.39 -4.58 -10.79
CA LEU A 106 -53.31 -5.06 -9.76
C LEU A 106 -54.08 -3.94 -9.04
N HIS A 107 -53.82 -2.66 -9.35
CA HIS A 107 -54.38 -1.49 -8.66
C HIS A 107 -54.16 -1.51 -7.13
N VAL A 108 -53.01 -2.01 -6.68
CA VAL A 108 -52.65 -2.10 -5.25
C VAL A 108 -51.64 -1.01 -4.91
N THR A 109 -52.12 0.13 -4.39
CA THR A 109 -51.26 1.31 -4.09
C THR A 109 -51.02 1.55 -2.60
N ASP A 110 -51.86 1.01 -1.71
CA ASP A 110 -51.91 1.44 -0.30
C ASP A 110 -50.96 0.68 0.64
N TYR A 111 -50.47 -0.50 0.21
CA TYR A 111 -49.52 -1.35 0.96
C TYR A 111 -48.35 -1.79 0.08
N SER A 112 -47.78 -0.83 -0.65
CA SER A 112 -46.73 -1.10 -1.61
C SER A 112 -45.47 -1.70 -0.95
N ILE A 113 -45.00 -2.82 -1.48
CA ILE A 113 -43.79 -3.52 -1.03
C ILE A 113 -42.57 -2.59 -1.11
N LYS A 114 -42.61 -1.61 -2.01
CA LYS A 114 -41.61 -0.54 -2.14
C LYS A 114 -41.44 0.27 -0.87
N GLY A 115 -42.57 0.61 -0.23
CA GLY A 115 -42.60 1.44 0.96
C GLY A 115 -41.94 0.78 2.16
N LEU A 116 -42.14 -0.54 2.30
CA LEU A 116 -41.73 -1.29 3.48
C LEU A 116 -40.31 -1.87 3.36
N LEU A 117 -39.92 -2.34 2.17
CA LEU A 117 -38.67 -3.11 2.01
C LEU A 117 -37.64 -2.39 1.13
N LEU A 118 -38.04 -1.70 0.06
CA LEU A 118 -37.09 -1.17 -0.94
C LEU A 118 -36.54 0.22 -0.60
N LYS A 119 -37.35 1.12 -0.02
CA LYS A 119 -36.92 2.46 0.42
C LYS A 119 -35.74 2.45 1.41
N PRO A 120 -35.74 1.66 2.51
CA PRO A 120 -34.62 1.65 3.44
C PRO A 120 -33.34 1.03 2.83
N LEU A 121 -33.47 0.12 1.86
CA LEU A 121 -32.32 -0.48 1.17
C LEU A 121 -31.65 0.48 0.18
N LYS A 122 -32.44 1.22 -0.62
CA LYS A 122 -31.90 2.22 -1.56
C LYS A 122 -31.13 3.36 -0.86
N ALA A 123 -31.63 3.85 0.28
CA ALA A 123 -30.96 4.88 1.06
C ALA A 123 -29.53 4.48 1.49
N LYS A 124 -29.23 3.19 1.57
CA LYS A 124 -27.92 2.64 1.95
C LYS A 124 -26.99 2.37 0.75
N LEU A 125 -27.51 2.40 -0.47
CA LEU A 125 -26.80 2.00 -1.71
C LEU A 125 -26.55 3.16 -2.68
N THR A 126 -27.18 4.33 -2.51
CA THR A 126 -27.10 5.40 -3.51
C THR A 126 -25.97 6.40 -3.26
N ALA A 127 -24.90 6.26 -4.05
CA ALA A 127 -24.09 7.35 -4.59
C ALA A 127 -23.92 7.10 -6.12
N ALA A 128 -24.41 8.03 -6.96
CA ALA A 128 -24.39 8.05 -8.45
C ALA A 128 -25.38 7.09 -9.17
N ASP A 129 -25.98 7.35 -10.35
CA ASP A 129 -26.17 8.49 -11.30
C ASP A 129 -27.39 8.10 -12.19
N PRO A 130 -28.26 8.99 -12.70
CA PRO A 130 -29.54 8.61 -13.31
C PRO A 130 -29.50 8.70 -14.86
N LEU A 131 -28.90 7.73 -15.54
CA LEU A 131 -29.03 7.59 -17.00
C LEU A 131 -29.24 6.12 -17.39
N ASN A 132 -30.49 5.71 -17.60
CA ASN A 132 -30.85 4.72 -18.64
C ASN A 132 -32.37 4.56 -18.71
N SER A 133 -32.98 5.33 -19.62
CA SER A 133 -34.39 5.21 -19.98
C SER A 133 -34.48 4.84 -21.47
N ALA A 134 -34.18 3.59 -21.80
CA ALA A 134 -34.45 3.04 -23.14
C ALA A 134 -35.65 2.08 -23.06
N SER A 135 -36.54 2.17 -24.05
CA SER A 135 -37.85 1.51 -24.18
C SER A 135 -38.02 0.20 -23.40
N GLN A 136 -38.72 0.25 -22.28
CA GLN A 136 -38.95 -0.91 -21.42
C GLN A 136 -40.36 -1.49 -21.62
N PRO A 137 -40.54 -2.81 -21.45
CA PRO A 137 -41.83 -3.50 -21.60
C PRO A 137 -42.87 -2.95 -20.61
N ARG A 138 -44.15 -2.95 -21.04
CA ARG A 138 -45.30 -2.42 -20.28
C ARG A 138 -45.90 -3.41 -19.27
N SER A 139 -45.47 -4.67 -19.30
CA SER A 139 -45.94 -5.74 -18.42
C SER A 139 -44.82 -6.72 -18.07
N ASN A 140 -44.89 -7.33 -16.89
CA ASN A 140 -43.99 -8.41 -16.44
C ASN A 140 -44.41 -9.78 -17.02
N LEU A 141 -45.51 -9.80 -17.78
CA LEU A 141 -46.10 -11.00 -18.36
C LEU A 141 -45.61 -11.20 -19.80
N VAL A 142 -45.15 -12.42 -20.10
CA VAL A 142 -44.91 -12.90 -21.47
C VAL A 142 -45.91 -14.01 -21.72
N ASP A 143 -46.77 -13.86 -22.74
CA ASP A 143 -47.86 -14.81 -23.05
C ASP A 143 -48.80 -15.12 -21.87
N GLY A 144 -48.93 -14.19 -20.91
CA GLY A 144 -49.79 -14.34 -19.73
C GLY A 144 -49.14 -15.05 -18.54
N GLU A 145 -47.87 -15.43 -18.66
CA GLU A 145 -47.08 -16.01 -17.57
C GLU A 145 -46.03 -15.02 -17.06
N TYR A 146 -45.85 -14.95 -15.74
CA TYR A 146 -44.82 -14.12 -15.12
C TYR A 146 -43.45 -14.73 -15.36
N GLN A 147 -42.54 -13.96 -15.95
CA GLN A 147 -41.15 -14.35 -16.09
C GLN A 147 -40.30 -13.59 -15.04
N PRO A 148 -39.66 -14.29 -14.08
CA PRO A 148 -38.72 -13.65 -13.16
C PRO A 148 -37.52 -13.08 -13.92
N PHE A 149 -37.07 -11.88 -13.55
CA PHE A 149 -35.79 -11.36 -14.00
C PHE A 149 -34.64 -12.06 -13.25
N GLU A 150 -33.50 -12.17 -13.90
CA GLU A 150 -32.34 -12.84 -13.33
C GLU A 150 -31.64 -11.90 -12.34
N VAL A 151 -31.77 -12.20 -11.04
CA VAL A 151 -31.04 -11.48 -9.97
C VAL A 151 -29.62 -12.03 -9.89
N TYR A 152 -28.64 -11.17 -9.57
CA TYR A 152 -27.26 -11.60 -9.34
C TYR A 152 -27.20 -12.80 -8.38
N LYS A 153 -26.28 -13.73 -8.65
CA LYS A 153 -25.97 -14.83 -7.73
C LYS A 153 -24.80 -14.41 -6.86
N SER A 154 -24.96 -14.55 -5.54
CA SER A 154 -23.89 -14.27 -4.58
C SER A 154 -22.62 -15.06 -4.88
N ASP A 155 -22.77 -16.28 -5.40
CA ASP A 155 -21.66 -17.18 -5.74
C ASP A 155 -20.74 -16.59 -6.83
N ASP A 156 -21.26 -15.73 -7.71
CA ASP A 156 -20.49 -15.09 -8.79
C ASP A 156 -19.53 -14.01 -8.24
N TYR A 157 -19.77 -13.50 -7.03
CA TYR A 157 -19.00 -12.41 -6.41
C TYR A 157 -18.22 -12.83 -5.17
N PHE A 158 -18.74 -13.79 -4.40
CA PHE A 158 -18.11 -14.28 -3.16
C PHE A 158 -17.48 -15.67 -3.30
N GLY A 159 -17.71 -16.35 -4.43
CA GLY A 159 -17.33 -17.75 -4.64
C GLY A 159 -18.34 -18.71 -3.98
N ALA A 160 -18.49 -19.90 -4.54
CA ALA A 160 -19.32 -20.94 -3.94
C ALA A 160 -18.78 -21.30 -2.54
N ALA A 161 -19.66 -21.34 -1.55
CA ALA A 161 -19.30 -21.81 -0.21
C ALA A 161 -18.58 -23.16 -0.33
N GLN A 162 -17.34 -23.23 0.16
CA GLN A 162 -16.58 -24.48 0.18
C GLN A 162 -17.42 -25.52 0.93
N LYS A 163 -17.90 -26.54 0.20
CA LYS A 163 -18.47 -27.72 0.84
C LYS A 163 -17.34 -28.35 1.64
N GLU A 164 -17.41 -28.22 2.96
CA GLU A 164 -16.56 -28.99 3.87
C GLU A 164 -16.72 -30.47 3.49
N GLU A 165 -15.70 -31.05 2.86
CA GLU A 165 -15.62 -32.50 2.66
C GLU A 165 -15.51 -33.13 4.05
N GLU A 166 -16.52 -33.90 4.45
CA GLU A 166 -16.46 -34.74 5.64
C GLU A 166 -15.23 -35.67 5.56
N PRO A 167 -14.45 -35.80 6.64
CA PRO A 167 -13.32 -36.71 6.65
C PRO A 167 -13.84 -38.15 6.61
N VAL A 168 -13.50 -38.86 5.55
CA VAL A 168 -13.81 -40.27 5.36
C VAL A 168 -13.21 -41.08 6.52
N ALA A 169 -14.08 -41.68 7.34
CA ALA A 169 -13.69 -42.54 8.44
C ALA A 169 -12.88 -43.74 7.91
N GLU A 170 -11.59 -43.78 8.26
CA GLU A 170 -10.69 -44.87 7.96
C GLU A 170 -11.15 -46.13 8.70
N VAL A 171 -11.61 -47.13 7.95
CA VAL A 171 -12.07 -48.43 8.46
C VAL A 171 -10.86 -49.19 9.01
N LEU A 172 -10.73 -49.21 10.33
CA LEU A 172 -9.77 -50.03 11.06
C LEU A 172 -10.13 -51.52 10.87
N VAL A 173 -9.45 -52.18 9.95
CA VAL A 173 -9.51 -53.64 9.79
C VAL A 173 -8.82 -54.29 10.97
N THR A 174 -9.59 -54.92 11.86
CA THR A 174 -9.05 -55.84 12.87
C THR A 174 -8.77 -57.20 12.22
N PRO A 175 -7.58 -57.80 12.42
CA PRO A 175 -7.39 -59.19 12.05
C PRO A 175 -7.93 -60.09 13.18
N SER A 176 -8.86 -60.95 12.80
CA SER A 176 -9.33 -62.10 13.58
C SER A 176 -8.22 -63.16 13.71
N SER A 177 -8.21 -63.79 14.87
CA SER A 177 -7.28 -64.78 15.43
C SER A 177 -6.81 -65.94 14.54
N SER A 178 -5.63 -66.47 14.89
CA SER A 178 -5.43 -67.89 15.23
C SER A 178 -4.29 -68.04 16.24
#